data_AF-A0AAE3UJI2-F1
#
_entry.id   AF-A0AAE3UJI2-F1
#
_cell.length_a   1.000
_cell.length_b   1.000
_cell.length_c   1.000
_cell.angle_alpha   90.00
_cell.angle_beta   90.00
_cell.angle_gamma   90.00
#
_symmetry.space_group_name_H-M   'P 1'
#
loop_
_entity.id
_entity.type
_entity.pdbx_description
1 polymer ?
#
loop_
_entity_poly.entity_id
_entity_poly.type
_entity_poly.pdbx_seq_one_letter_code
_entity_poly.pdbx_strand_id
1 'polypeptide(L)'
;METITGYLMVRKPSYNYAEGYMSGYHLPPINQIYYYGIDRLYWFDIEVYFHKNLLNKFLDQKYREIENSVNDGTFIGILKKITEANLFINLNEDIKLKNEIIAISSPTLNSIKGECQIPSSQIEWLGYDILQLGGWSLIRHALFENRQYSMLEKNPLNSYGLFDNIKSIDKFLEAYDKLALLDKVDPIVEGSIVDPVRIARLKDKS
;
A
#
# COMPACT_ATOMS: atom_id res chain seq x y z
N MET A 1 -18.14 -4.93 16.32
CA MET A 1 -16.99 -4.00 16.17
C MET A 1 -15.88 -4.83 15.56
N GLU A 2 -15.22 -4.31 14.54
CA GLU A 2 -14.02 -4.90 13.96
C GLU A 2 -12.80 -4.13 14.44
N THR A 3 -11.70 -4.85 14.63
CA THR A 3 -10.38 -4.27 14.90
C THR A 3 -9.62 -4.16 13.59
N ILE A 4 -9.08 -2.97 13.30
CA ILE A 4 -8.27 -2.68 12.12
C ILE A 4 -6.99 -1.96 12.54
N THR A 5 -5.97 -2.02 11.70
CA THR A 5 -4.77 -1.19 11.86
C THR A 5 -5.10 0.27 11.61
N GLY A 6 -5.92 0.55 10.61
CA GLY A 6 -6.40 1.89 10.29
C GLY A 6 -6.78 2.05 8.83
N TYR A 7 -6.74 3.29 8.37
CA TYR A 7 -7.17 3.70 7.04
C TYR A 7 -5.98 4.16 6.19
N LEU A 8 -6.00 3.76 4.93
CA LEU A 8 -5.05 4.17 3.90
C LEU A 8 -5.80 4.77 2.73
N MET A 9 -5.23 5.84 2.16
CA MET A 9 -5.70 6.37 0.88
C MET A 9 -4.79 5.84 -0.22
N VAL A 10 -5.40 5.18 -1.20
CA VAL A 10 -4.71 4.51 -2.31
C VAL A 10 -5.38 4.88 -3.62
N ARG A 11 -4.65 4.81 -4.73
CA ARG A 11 -5.27 4.96 -6.05
C ARG A 11 -6.18 3.77 -6.34
N LYS A 12 -7.33 4.05 -6.95
CA LYS A 12 -8.23 3.03 -7.47
C LYS A 12 -7.50 2.22 -8.56
N PRO A 13 -7.80 0.92 -8.72
CA PRO A 13 -7.11 0.07 -9.69
C PRO A 13 -7.19 0.61 -11.13
N SER A 14 -8.29 1.28 -11.49
CA SER A 14 -8.49 1.88 -12.82
C SER A 14 -7.60 3.09 -13.11
N TYR A 15 -6.98 3.71 -12.09
CA TYR A 15 -6.15 4.91 -12.20
C TYR A 15 -4.69 4.66 -11.84
N ASN A 16 -4.32 3.41 -11.56
CA ASN A 16 -2.98 3.06 -11.10
C ASN A 16 -1.96 2.86 -12.24
N TYR A 17 -2.17 3.52 -13.40
CA TYR A 17 -1.51 3.13 -14.66
C TYR A 17 -0.36 4.01 -15.14
N ALA A 18 -0.11 5.23 -14.64
CA ALA A 18 0.56 6.18 -15.56
C ALA A 18 1.54 7.26 -15.07
N GLU A 19 1.66 7.68 -13.80
CA GLU A 19 2.24 9.05 -13.60
C GLU A 19 3.46 9.22 -12.68
N GLY A 20 3.91 8.22 -11.92
CA GLY A 20 4.94 8.47 -10.88
C GLY A 20 6.34 7.92 -11.14
N TYR A 21 6.43 6.64 -11.53
CA TYR A 21 7.69 5.87 -11.42
C TYR A 21 8.08 5.11 -12.70
N MET A 22 7.27 5.16 -13.75
CA MET A 22 7.43 4.29 -14.92
C MET A 22 8.00 5.03 -16.13
N SER A 23 9.23 5.51 -16.03
CA SER A 23 9.98 5.95 -17.24
C SER A 23 10.59 4.78 -18.04
N GLY A 24 10.32 3.52 -17.66
CA GLY A 24 10.91 2.34 -18.33
C GLY A 24 10.04 1.08 -18.42
N TYR A 25 8.77 1.12 -18.03
CA TYR A 25 7.96 -0.10 -17.91
C TYR A 25 6.87 -0.21 -18.96
N HIS A 26 6.70 -1.42 -19.50
CA HIS A 26 5.58 -1.78 -20.35
C HIS A 26 4.28 -1.41 -19.65
N LEU A 27 3.53 -0.48 -20.25
CA LEU A 27 2.16 -0.21 -19.83
C LEU A 27 1.41 -1.55 -19.80
N PRO A 28 0.65 -1.85 -18.75
CA PRO A 28 -0.16 -3.05 -18.73
C PRO A 28 -1.07 -3.09 -19.96
N PRO A 29 -1.39 -4.28 -20.50
CA PRO A 29 -2.24 -4.41 -21.67
C PRO A 29 -3.53 -3.62 -21.50
N ILE A 30 -3.91 -2.85 -22.52
CA ILE A 30 -5.18 -2.14 -22.58
C ILE A 30 -6.29 -3.16 -22.27
N ASN A 31 -7.12 -2.88 -21.24
CA ASN A 31 -8.24 -3.69 -20.73
C ASN A 31 -7.96 -4.71 -19.60
N GLN A 32 -6.80 -4.69 -18.92
CA GLN A 32 -6.59 -5.52 -17.72
C GLN A 32 -6.49 -4.67 -16.45
N ILE A 33 -7.23 -5.04 -15.40
CA ILE A 33 -7.17 -4.37 -14.09
C ILE A 33 -6.05 -4.99 -13.27
N TYR A 34 -5.00 -4.22 -12.97
CA TYR A 34 -3.93 -4.62 -12.06
C TYR A 34 -4.19 -4.10 -10.65
N TYR A 35 -4.07 -4.98 -9.66
CA TYR A 35 -4.24 -4.62 -8.26
C TYR A 35 -2.89 -4.70 -7.54
N TYR A 36 -2.26 -3.57 -7.29
CA TYR A 36 -0.97 -3.49 -6.57
C TYR A 36 -1.12 -3.45 -5.06
N GLY A 37 -2.20 -4.02 -4.52
CA GLY A 37 -2.27 -4.13 -3.06
C GLY A 37 -2.48 -2.80 -2.34
N ILE A 38 -1.84 -2.69 -1.19
CA ILE A 38 -1.65 -1.44 -0.45
C ILE A 38 -0.61 -0.51 -1.10
N ASP A 39 0.22 -1.03 -2.02
CA ASP A 39 1.25 -0.29 -2.77
C ASP A 39 0.71 0.39 -4.04
N ARG A 40 -0.61 0.57 -4.14
CA ARG A 40 -1.29 1.34 -5.20
C ARG A 40 -1.06 2.85 -5.05
N LEU A 41 0.21 3.28 -5.07
CA LEU A 41 0.64 4.67 -4.94
C LEU A 41 -0.06 5.35 -3.75
N TYR A 42 0.05 4.73 -2.57
CA TYR A 42 -0.58 5.27 -1.36
C TYR A 42 -0.12 6.70 -1.12
N TRP A 43 -1.03 7.60 -0.74
CA TRP A 43 -0.77 9.03 -0.51
C TRP A 43 -0.19 9.85 -1.69
N PHE A 44 0.18 9.25 -2.83
CA PHE A 44 0.90 9.89 -3.93
C PHE A 44 0.26 11.19 -4.41
N ASP A 45 -1.05 11.17 -4.69
CA ASP A 45 -1.73 12.38 -5.18
C ASP A 45 -1.73 13.51 -4.15
N ILE A 46 -1.73 13.20 -2.85
CA ILE A 46 -1.63 14.20 -1.78
C ILE A 46 -0.20 14.72 -1.67
N GLU A 47 0.79 13.84 -1.79
CA GLU A 47 2.22 14.19 -1.80
C GLU A 47 2.54 15.19 -2.93
N VAL A 48 1.99 14.96 -4.13
CA VAL A 48 2.10 15.89 -5.26
C VAL A 48 1.52 17.26 -4.90
N TYR A 49 0.37 17.31 -4.24
CA TYR A 49 -0.25 18.57 -3.81
C TYR A 49 0.57 19.26 -2.71
N PHE A 50 1.12 18.48 -1.77
CA PHE A 50 1.97 18.97 -0.70
C PHE A 50 3.24 19.65 -1.26
N HIS A 51 3.98 18.97 -2.14
CA HIS A 51 5.20 19.56 -2.74
C HIS A 51 4.93 20.75 -3.66
N LYS A 52 3.72 20.83 -4.25
CA LYS A 52 3.28 22.00 -5.03
C LYS A 52 2.71 23.13 -4.15
N ASN A 53 2.70 22.99 -2.83
CA ASN A 53 2.09 23.93 -1.88
C ASN A 53 0.60 24.22 -2.18
N LEU A 54 -0.13 23.20 -2.63
CA LEU A 54 -1.56 23.29 -2.99
C LEU A 54 -2.51 22.82 -1.86
N LEU A 55 -1.97 22.29 -0.77
CA LEU A 55 -2.77 21.96 0.41
C LEU A 55 -3.11 23.23 1.20
N ASN A 56 -4.34 23.31 1.71
CA ASN A 56 -4.66 24.33 2.71
C ASN A 56 -3.88 24.06 4.01
N LYS A 57 -3.70 25.10 4.85
CA LYS A 57 -2.88 25.03 6.06
C LYS A 57 -3.24 23.86 7.00
N PHE A 58 -4.52 23.53 7.10
CA PHE A 58 -4.99 22.45 7.95
C PHE A 58 -4.59 21.06 7.39
N LEU A 59 -4.77 20.85 6.08
CA LEU A 59 -4.37 19.61 5.41
C LEU A 59 -2.85 19.45 5.32
N ASP A 60 -2.11 20.55 5.12
CA ASP A 60 -0.64 20.55 5.17
C ASP A 60 -0.14 20.04 6.53
N GLN A 61 -0.68 20.60 7.64
CA GLN A 61 -0.33 20.14 8.98
C GLN A 61 -0.66 18.65 9.17
N LYS A 62 -1.86 18.22 8.76
CA LYS A 62 -2.28 16.83 8.87
C LYS A 62 -1.40 15.88 8.05
N TYR A 63 -0.96 16.30 6.86
CA TYR A 63 -0.07 15.48 6.04
C TYR A 63 1.32 15.35 6.68
N ARG A 64 1.86 16.43 7.26
CA ARG A 64 3.12 16.36 8.02
C ARG A 64 3.04 15.43 9.22
N GLU A 65 1.89 15.36 9.90
CA GLU A 65 1.66 14.37 10.96
C GLU A 65 1.76 12.93 10.43
N ILE A 66 1.22 12.67 9.23
CA ILE A 66 1.35 11.38 8.54
C ILE A 66 2.82 11.10 8.20
N GLU A 67 3.53 12.04 7.57
CA GLU A 67 4.95 11.87 7.22
C GLU A 67 5.81 11.59 8.46
N ASN A 68 5.57 12.31 9.55
CA ASN A 68 6.31 12.05 10.80
C ASN A 68 5.99 10.67 11.37
N SER A 69 4.78 10.14 11.16
CA SER A 69 4.37 8.81 11.64
C SER A 69 5.01 7.65 10.86
N VAL A 70 5.63 7.91 9.70
CA VAL A 70 6.28 6.85 8.91
C VAL A 70 7.73 6.60 9.32
N ASN A 71 8.28 7.42 10.23
CA ASN A 71 9.63 7.28 10.80
C ASN A 71 9.75 6.16 11.85
N ASP A 72 8.96 5.09 11.70
CA ASP A 72 8.97 3.89 12.54
C ASP A 72 9.53 2.65 11.81
N GLY A 73 10.14 2.87 10.64
CA GLY A 73 10.74 1.82 9.81
C GLY A 73 9.75 1.05 8.93
N THR A 74 8.45 1.29 9.07
CA THR A 74 7.43 0.69 8.19
C THR A 74 7.26 1.48 6.90
N PHE A 75 7.56 2.78 6.89
CA PHE A 75 7.33 3.72 5.79
C PHE A 75 5.87 3.86 5.34
N ILE A 76 4.90 3.34 6.11
CA ILE A 76 3.47 3.35 5.77
C ILE A 76 2.73 4.36 6.64
N GLY A 77 2.13 5.37 6.03
CA GLY A 77 1.35 6.39 6.74
C GLY A 77 -0.09 5.96 6.98
N ILE A 78 -0.47 5.62 8.22
CA ILE A 78 -1.81 5.11 8.53
C ILE A 78 -2.60 6.14 9.34
N LEU A 79 -3.83 6.42 8.90
CA LEU A 79 -4.77 7.22 9.68
C LEU A 79 -5.59 6.34 10.62
N LYS A 80 -5.82 6.81 11.84
CA LYS A 80 -6.63 6.08 12.84
C LYS A 80 -8.11 6.44 12.80
N LYS A 81 -8.45 7.56 12.15
CA LYS A 81 -9.83 8.07 12.07
C LYS A 81 -10.25 8.21 10.61
N ILE A 82 -11.40 7.62 10.27
CA ILE A 82 -11.97 7.77 8.92
C ILE A 82 -12.28 9.23 8.58
N THR A 83 -12.64 10.04 9.58
CA THR A 83 -12.88 11.47 9.38
C THR A 83 -11.65 12.19 8.85
N GLU A 84 -10.44 11.77 9.23
CA GLU A 84 -9.19 12.34 8.71
C GLU A 84 -8.94 11.92 7.26
N ALA A 85 -9.17 10.65 6.92
CA ALA A 85 -9.02 10.19 5.55
C ALA A 85 -10.05 10.86 4.61
N ASN A 86 -11.27 11.10 5.11
CA ASN A 86 -12.31 11.83 4.39
C ASN A 86 -11.93 13.29 4.10
N LEU A 87 -11.09 13.93 4.92
CA LEU A 87 -10.62 15.29 4.65
C LEU A 87 -9.71 15.32 3.41
N PHE A 88 -8.86 14.32 3.24
CA PHE A 88 -7.96 14.22 2.09
C PHE A 88 -8.69 13.81 0.81
N ILE A 89 -9.53 12.77 0.84
CA ILE A 89 -10.21 12.28 -0.37
C ILE A 89 -11.16 13.33 -0.97
N ASN A 90 -11.73 14.20 -0.14
CA ASN A 90 -12.63 15.27 -0.56
C ASN A 90 -11.90 16.60 -0.82
N LEU A 91 -10.56 16.59 -0.96
CA LEU A 91 -9.79 17.79 -1.29
C LEU A 91 -10.28 18.44 -2.59
N ASN A 92 -10.53 17.62 -3.62
CA ASN A 92 -11.18 18.02 -4.87
C ASN A 92 -11.68 16.79 -5.64
N GLU A 93 -12.43 17.03 -6.73
CA GLU A 93 -13.02 15.97 -7.55
C GLU A 93 -11.99 15.07 -8.24
N ASP A 94 -10.81 15.58 -8.62
CA ASP A 94 -9.75 14.76 -9.25
C ASP A 94 -9.16 13.74 -8.26
N ILE A 95 -8.87 14.19 -7.03
CA ILE A 95 -8.42 13.29 -5.94
C ILE A 95 -9.46 12.22 -5.68
N LYS A 96 -10.72 12.62 -5.50
CA LYS A 96 -11.84 11.71 -5.23
C LYS A 96 -12.09 10.71 -6.36
N LEU A 97 -11.92 11.16 -7.61
CA LEU A 97 -12.06 10.33 -8.79
C LEU A 97 -11.00 9.23 -8.82
N LYS A 98 -9.73 9.60 -8.60
CA LYS A 98 -8.57 8.70 -8.73
C LYS A 98 -8.34 7.80 -7.52
N ASN A 99 -8.75 8.22 -6.33
CA ASN A 99 -8.40 7.57 -5.07
C ASN A 99 -9.60 6.91 -4.38
N GLU A 100 -9.31 5.94 -3.51
CA GLU A 100 -10.25 5.34 -2.58
C GLU A 100 -9.61 5.25 -1.17
N ILE A 101 -10.46 5.18 -0.14
CA ILE A 101 -10.03 4.87 1.22
C ILE A 101 -10.28 3.39 1.47
N ILE A 102 -9.24 2.69 1.89
CA ILE A 102 -9.33 1.30 2.35
C ILE A 102 -9.07 1.23 3.85
N ALA A 103 -9.70 0.26 4.51
CA ALA A 103 -9.31 -0.16 5.84
C ALA A 103 -8.37 -1.37 5.73
N ILE A 104 -7.34 -1.41 6.55
CA ILE A 104 -6.38 -2.51 6.58
C ILE A 104 -6.24 -3.09 7.98
N SER A 105 -5.99 -4.39 8.07
CA SER A 105 -5.65 -5.07 9.32
C SER A 105 -4.43 -5.97 9.11
N SER A 106 -3.39 -5.70 9.89
CA SER A 106 -2.06 -6.29 9.77
C SER A 106 -1.54 -6.55 11.19
N PRO A 107 -1.21 -7.80 11.55
CA PRO A 107 -0.64 -8.12 12.85
C PRO A 107 0.64 -7.33 13.15
N THR A 108 1.53 -7.23 12.17
CA THR A 108 2.79 -6.49 12.32
C THR A 108 2.56 -4.99 12.49
N LEU A 109 1.75 -4.37 11.65
CA LEU A 109 1.47 -2.94 11.76
C LEU A 109 0.66 -2.61 13.01
N ASN A 110 -0.18 -3.52 13.51
CA ASN A 110 -0.88 -3.34 14.78
C ASN A 110 0.09 -3.24 15.96
N SER A 111 1.17 -4.03 15.98
CA SER A 111 2.15 -3.98 17.07
C SER A 111 2.99 -2.71 17.05
N ILE A 112 3.23 -2.14 15.86
CA ILE A 112 4.06 -0.94 15.67
C ILE A 112 3.23 0.35 15.82
N LYS A 113 2.08 0.41 15.12
CA LYS A 113 1.25 1.63 14.97
C LYS A 113 0.01 1.60 15.84
N GLY A 114 -0.26 0.50 16.55
CA GLY A 114 -1.50 0.28 17.30
C GLY A 114 -2.69 -0.04 16.40
N GLU A 115 -3.85 -0.22 17.04
CA GLU A 115 -5.11 -0.59 16.38
C GLU A 115 -6.20 0.46 16.63
N CYS A 116 -7.26 0.41 15.82
CA CYS A 116 -8.50 1.14 16.08
C CYS A 116 -9.72 0.28 15.76
N GLN A 117 -10.90 0.74 16.18
CA GLN A 117 -12.14 0.01 16.02
C GLN A 117 -13.08 0.69 15.03
N ILE A 118 -13.79 -0.11 14.26
CA ILE A 118 -14.84 0.32 13.34
C ILE A 118 -16.09 -0.55 13.53
N PRO A 119 -17.32 -0.02 13.37
CA PRO A 119 -18.51 -0.84 13.35
C PRO A 119 -18.46 -1.88 12.22
N SER A 120 -18.76 -3.14 12.52
CA SER A 120 -18.76 -4.24 11.53
C SER A 120 -19.73 -3.99 10.36
N SER A 121 -20.75 -3.16 10.57
CA SER A 121 -21.69 -2.73 9.54
C SER A 121 -21.10 -1.73 8.53
N GLN A 122 -19.97 -1.10 8.82
CA GLN A 122 -19.34 -0.07 7.97
C GLN A 122 -18.18 -0.61 7.12
N ILE A 123 -17.88 -1.90 7.20
CA ILE A 123 -16.73 -2.50 6.55
C ILE A 123 -17.12 -3.75 5.76
N GLU A 124 -16.46 -3.94 4.62
CA GLU A 124 -16.56 -5.11 3.75
C GLU A 124 -15.14 -5.64 3.48
N TRP A 125 -14.82 -6.81 4.03
CA TRP A 125 -13.54 -7.46 3.81
C TRP A 125 -13.47 -8.01 2.38
N LEU A 126 -12.47 -7.56 1.62
CA LEU A 126 -12.27 -7.95 0.23
C LEU A 126 -11.37 -9.18 0.09
N GLY A 127 -10.39 -9.32 0.98
CA GLY A 127 -9.40 -10.37 0.90
C GLY A 127 -8.11 -9.99 1.64
N TYR A 128 -7.01 -10.58 1.19
CA TYR A 128 -5.70 -10.39 1.76
C TYR A 128 -4.68 -9.98 0.70
N ASP A 129 -3.68 -9.27 1.18
CA ASP A 129 -2.52 -8.80 0.47
C ASP A 129 -1.25 -9.17 1.26
N ILE A 130 -0.08 -9.01 0.65
CA ILE A 130 1.21 -9.33 1.27
C ILE A 130 2.02 -8.05 1.39
N LEU A 131 2.40 -7.69 2.61
CA LEU A 131 3.33 -6.61 2.89
C LEU A 131 4.70 -7.18 3.26
N GLN A 132 5.76 -6.68 2.64
CA GLN A 132 7.14 -7.02 3.01
C GLN A 132 7.86 -5.81 3.62
N LEU A 133 8.18 -5.88 4.91
CA LEU A 133 8.98 -4.88 5.62
C LEU A 133 10.45 -5.29 5.66
N GLY A 134 11.39 -4.35 5.68
CA GLY A 134 12.83 -4.64 5.85
C GLY A 134 13.53 -5.22 4.63
N GLY A 135 12.84 -5.46 3.51
CA GLY A 135 13.46 -5.80 2.22
C GLY A 135 14.33 -4.68 1.64
N TRP A 136 14.21 -3.46 2.20
CA TRP A 136 14.74 -2.19 1.70
C TRP A 136 15.71 -1.57 2.71
N SER A 137 16.90 -2.15 2.89
CA SER A 137 17.92 -1.53 3.75
C SER A 137 18.43 -0.24 3.11
N LEU A 138 18.33 0.91 3.80
CA LEU A 138 18.88 2.20 3.37
C LEU A 138 20.38 2.13 3.06
N ILE A 139 21.13 1.30 3.80
CA ILE A 139 22.55 1.04 3.55
C ILE A 139 22.72 0.21 2.26
N ARG A 140 21.82 -0.76 2.01
CA ARG A 140 21.83 -1.57 0.79
C ARG A 140 21.45 -0.73 -0.44
N HIS A 141 20.50 0.20 -0.33
CA HIS A 141 20.22 1.17 -1.40
C HIS A 141 21.41 2.12 -1.63
N ALA A 142 21.95 2.73 -0.56
CA ALA A 142 23.07 3.66 -0.69
C ALA A 142 24.37 3.01 -1.26
N LEU A 143 24.61 1.72 -0.99
CA LEU A 143 25.79 0.99 -1.47
C LEU A 143 25.58 0.28 -2.82
N PHE A 144 24.35 -0.14 -3.15
CA PHE A 144 24.07 -0.95 -4.34
C PHE A 144 23.14 -0.29 -5.36
N GLU A 145 22.62 0.92 -5.14
CA GLU A 145 22.00 1.76 -6.19
C GLU A 145 23.06 2.37 -7.10
N ASN A 146 23.91 1.51 -7.65
CA ASN A 146 24.33 1.70 -9.03
C ASN A 146 23.09 1.39 -9.89
N ARG A 147 22.69 2.34 -10.73
CA ARG A 147 21.36 2.48 -11.40
C ARG A 147 20.95 1.36 -12.37
N GLN A 148 21.41 0.12 -12.19
CA GLN A 148 21.21 -0.99 -13.13
C GLN A 148 20.42 -2.18 -12.58
N TYR A 149 20.14 -2.26 -11.27
CA TYR A 149 19.52 -3.46 -10.66
C TYR A 149 18.32 -3.19 -9.75
N SER A 150 17.42 -2.30 -10.15
CA SER A 150 16.06 -2.28 -9.59
C SER A 150 15.24 -3.47 -10.12
N MET A 151 15.69 -4.71 -9.89
CA MET A 151 14.93 -5.91 -10.30
C MET A 151 13.60 -6.08 -9.53
N LEU A 152 13.42 -5.33 -8.44
CA LEU A 152 12.14 -5.13 -7.75
C LEU A 152 11.08 -4.45 -8.63
N GLU A 153 11.46 -3.81 -9.73
CA GLU A 153 10.52 -3.09 -10.58
C GLU A 153 9.83 -3.97 -11.64
N LYS A 154 10.22 -5.26 -11.78
CA LYS A 154 9.75 -6.11 -12.89
C LYS A 154 8.58 -7.04 -12.59
N ASN A 155 8.20 -7.23 -11.33
CA ASN A 155 7.05 -8.05 -11.00
C ASN A 155 6.05 -7.29 -10.14
N PRO A 156 4.80 -7.07 -10.61
CA PRO A 156 3.77 -6.55 -9.74
C PRO A 156 3.61 -7.50 -8.55
N LEU A 157 3.72 -6.96 -7.33
CA LEU A 157 3.54 -7.67 -6.06
C LEU A 157 2.25 -8.51 -6.03
N ASN A 158 1.27 -8.15 -6.85
CA ASN A 158 0.08 -8.96 -7.03
C ASN A 158 -0.59 -8.82 -8.42
N SER A 159 0.02 -9.40 -9.47
CA SER A 159 -0.64 -9.51 -10.80
C SER A 159 -1.93 -10.35 -10.78
N TYR A 160 -2.19 -11.10 -9.71
CA TYR A 160 -3.30 -12.06 -9.60
C TYR A 160 -4.50 -11.53 -8.80
N GLY A 161 -4.43 -10.30 -8.28
CA GLY A 161 -5.48 -9.72 -7.44
C GLY A 161 -5.45 -10.20 -5.98
N LEU A 162 -6.27 -9.60 -5.12
CA LEU A 162 -6.35 -9.96 -3.70
C LEU A 162 -6.52 -11.46 -3.47
N PHE A 163 -5.81 -12.03 -2.49
CA PHE A 163 -5.99 -13.42 -2.07
C PHE A 163 -7.28 -13.57 -1.27
N ASP A 164 -8.04 -14.63 -1.50
CA ASP A 164 -9.31 -14.87 -0.80
C ASP A 164 -9.12 -15.22 0.69
N ASN A 165 -7.98 -15.83 1.05
CA ASN A 165 -7.71 -16.28 2.42
C ASN A 165 -6.21 -16.45 2.69
N ILE A 166 -5.85 -16.45 3.97
CA ILE A 166 -4.46 -16.56 4.44
C ILE A 166 -3.74 -17.83 3.98
N LYS A 167 -4.43 -18.98 3.90
CA LYS A 167 -3.81 -20.24 3.42
C LYS A 167 -3.36 -20.17 1.96
N SER A 168 -3.98 -19.30 1.17
CA SER A 168 -3.60 -19.09 -0.22
C SER A 168 -2.29 -18.28 -0.33
N ILE A 169 -2.01 -17.45 0.66
CA ILE A 169 -0.73 -16.74 0.81
C ILE A 169 0.37 -17.75 1.13
N ASP A 170 0.16 -18.65 2.09
CA ASP A 170 1.16 -19.65 2.46
C ASP A 170 1.60 -20.49 1.25
N LYS A 171 0.63 -20.96 0.45
CA LYS A 171 0.90 -21.71 -0.79
C LYS A 171 1.64 -20.87 -1.82
N PHE A 172 1.33 -19.59 -1.92
CA PHE A 172 2.02 -18.67 -2.82
C PHE A 172 3.47 -18.48 -2.39
N LEU A 173 3.73 -18.25 -1.10
CA LEU A 173 5.08 -18.11 -0.55
C LEU A 173 5.90 -19.39 -0.72
N GLU A 174 5.31 -20.56 -0.46
CA GLU A 174 5.98 -21.85 -0.72
C GLU A 174 6.36 -22.03 -2.20
N ALA A 175 5.49 -21.60 -3.12
CA ALA A 175 5.78 -21.64 -4.54
C ALA A 175 6.86 -20.62 -4.94
N TYR A 176 6.82 -19.42 -4.37
CA TYR A 176 7.82 -18.37 -4.56
C TYR A 176 9.20 -18.86 -4.11
N ASP A 177 9.31 -19.42 -2.91
CA ASP A 177 10.58 -19.93 -2.38
C ASP A 177 11.16 -21.04 -3.25
N LYS A 178 10.31 -21.96 -3.75
CA LYS A 178 10.75 -23.00 -4.70
C LYS A 178 11.29 -22.39 -5.99
N LEU A 179 10.67 -21.33 -6.50
CA LEU A 179 11.15 -20.62 -7.70
C LEU A 179 12.44 -19.86 -7.42
N ALA A 180 12.60 -19.28 -6.23
CA ALA A 180 13.82 -18.60 -5.81
C ALA A 180 15.01 -19.58 -5.74
N LEU A 181 14.80 -20.78 -5.19
CA LEU A 181 15.82 -21.85 -5.16
C LEU A 181 16.24 -22.35 -6.55
N LEU A 182 15.45 -22.08 -7.58
CA LEU A 182 15.72 -22.41 -8.98
C LEU A 182 16.25 -21.20 -9.79
N ASP A 183 16.63 -20.11 -9.11
CA ASP A 183 17.09 -18.84 -9.68
C ASP A 183 16.10 -18.26 -10.72
N LYS A 184 14.79 -18.48 -10.51
CA LYS A 184 13.73 -17.92 -11.39
C LYS A 184 13.20 -16.58 -10.92
N VAL A 185 13.31 -16.31 -9.62
CA VAL A 185 12.96 -15.05 -8.96
C VAL A 185 14.00 -14.76 -7.87
N ASP A 186 14.13 -13.51 -7.46
CA ASP A 186 15.03 -13.15 -6.36
C ASP A 186 14.52 -13.72 -5.03
N PRO A 187 15.40 -14.22 -4.14
CA PRO A 187 15.00 -14.70 -2.82
C PRO A 187 14.52 -13.54 -1.94
N ILE A 188 13.57 -13.86 -1.06
CA ILE A 188 13.16 -12.96 0.02
C ILE A 188 14.38 -12.71 0.92
N VAL A 189 14.67 -11.43 1.17
CA VAL A 189 15.88 -11.01 1.89
C VAL A 189 15.83 -11.49 3.34
N GLU A 190 16.94 -12.03 3.84
CA GLU A 190 17.10 -12.37 5.26
C GLU A 190 16.87 -11.13 6.14
N GLY A 191 15.99 -11.28 7.14
CA GLY A 191 15.60 -10.19 8.04
C GLY A 191 14.42 -9.35 7.55
N SER A 192 13.82 -9.66 6.39
CA SER A 192 12.53 -9.08 6.00
C SER A 192 11.36 -9.76 6.74
N ILE A 193 10.31 -8.99 6.99
CA ILE A 193 9.07 -9.47 7.59
C ILE A 193 8.02 -9.52 6.49
N VAL A 194 7.46 -10.71 6.25
CA VAL A 194 6.32 -10.91 5.35
C VAL A 194 5.06 -10.96 6.20
N ASP A 195 4.16 -10.00 6.00
CA ASP A 195 2.97 -9.82 6.82
C ASP A 195 1.70 -9.90 5.97
N PRO A 196 0.74 -10.78 6.30
CA PRO A 196 -0.54 -10.83 5.62
C PRO A 196 -1.40 -9.63 6.05
N VAL A 197 -1.75 -8.78 5.08
CA VAL A 197 -2.56 -7.59 5.32
C VAL A 197 -3.97 -7.86 4.80
N ARG A 198 -4.96 -7.89 5.69
CA ARG A 198 -6.36 -8.00 5.31
C ARG A 198 -6.87 -6.63 4.85
N ILE A 199 -7.52 -6.59 3.69
CA ILE A 199 -7.99 -5.36 3.06
C ILE A 199 -9.52 -5.31 3.06
N ALA A 200 -10.07 -4.14 3.34
CA ALA A 200 -11.49 -3.89 3.28
C ALA A 200 -11.85 -2.57 2.61
N ARG A 201 -13.04 -2.55 2.02
CA ARG A 201 -13.75 -1.33 1.64
C ARG A 201 -14.66 -0.86 2.76
N LEU A 202 -14.90 0.45 2.74
CA LEU A 202 -15.90 1.07 3.59
C LEU A 202 -17.25 0.98 2.89
N LYS A 203 -18.28 0.57 3.63
CA LYS A 203 -19.65 0.61 3.14
C LYS A 203 -20.15 2.03 3.20
N ASP A 204 -20.72 2.52 2.11
CA ASP A 204 -21.44 3.79 2.13
C ASP A 204 -22.54 3.74 3.20
N LYS A 205 -22.71 4.83 3.94
CA LYS A 205 -23.88 4.98 4.81
C LYS A 205 -25.09 5.17 3.90
N SER A 206 -25.73 4.06 3.53
CA SER A 206 -27.08 4.03 2.98
C SER A 206 -28.08 4.63 3.96
#